data_AF-A0A1X2GDU2-F1
#
_entry.id   AF-A0A1X2GDU2-F1
#
_cell.length_a   1.000
_cell.length_b   1.000
_cell.length_c   1.000
_cell.angle_alpha   90.00
_cell.angle_beta   90.00
_cell.angle_gamma   90.00
#
_symmetry.space_group_name_H-M   'P 1'
#
loop_
_entity.id
_entity.type
_entity.pdbx_description
1 polymer ?
#
loop_
_entity_poly.entity_id
_entity_poly.type
_entity_poly.pdbx_seq_one_letter_code
_entity_poly.pdbx_strand_id
1 'polypeptide(L)'
;MRVNDLSAELDMTKTQLDEMRSAMVTRDQEANQQLDAKEKTVVQLQRHVETLQGERDELEMHAMDLDARCHQIQEEYEANLAELTRCKKQMEMDMESSASERASLLNLQSVLEEFQTSKDAEVQAAVEHIERQLDHAKKSWTEYEQRATIAESTLEKFQQDMAKTQQYEREVKEKTLLIGKLRHEAIILNEHLVEAMRRLKEETSESNVDRQLVTNLVVGFFNAPRGDRKRFDILSIIANVLQMTEEQKEQVGLIRMKANGQPGWQGPKHESPKEVRKVGDRD
;
A
#
# COMPACT_ATOMS: atom_id res chain seq x y z
N MET A 1 94.26 -138.48 -100.70
CA MET A 1 94.39 -138.06 -99.28
C MET A 1 94.20 -136.55 -99.13
N ARG A 2 95.02 -135.70 -99.78
CA ARG A 2 94.93 -134.21 -99.71
C ARG A 2 93.55 -133.57 -100.01
N VAL A 3 92.76 -134.16 -100.92
CA VAL A 3 91.43 -133.61 -101.33
C VAL A 3 90.35 -133.87 -100.28
N ASN A 4 90.42 -134.97 -99.54
CA ASN A 4 89.48 -135.25 -98.45
C ASN A 4 89.77 -134.41 -97.21
N ASP A 5 91.05 -134.14 -96.93
CA ASP A 5 91.47 -133.24 -95.83
C ASP A 5 91.06 -131.78 -96.13
N LEU A 6 91.23 -131.31 -97.37
CA LEU A 6 90.75 -130.00 -97.81
C LEU A 6 89.22 -129.88 -97.85
N SER A 7 88.49 -130.96 -98.17
CA SER A 7 87.03 -130.97 -98.09
C SER A 7 86.55 -130.93 -96.65
N ALA A 8 87.23 -131.65 -95.74
CA ALA A 8 86.92 -131.62 -94.31
C ALA A 8 87.24 -130.25 -93.68
N GLU A 9 88.35 -129.62 -94.05
CA GLU A 9 88.68 -128.24 -93.65
C GLU A 9 87.70 -127.22 -94.24
N LEU A 10 87.27 -127.39 -95.49
CA LEU A 10 86.27 -126.54 -96.13
C LEU A 10 84.89 -126.69 -95.45
N ASP A 11 84.51 -127.91 -95.09
CA ASP A 11 83.24 -128.16 -94.40
C ASP A 11 83.29 -127.70 -92.94
N MET A 12 84.44 -127.84 -92.26
CA MET A 12 84.68 -127.26 -90.93
C MET A 12 84.62 -125.72 -90.95
N THR A 13 85.26 -125.07 -91.93
CA THR A 13 85.24 -123.61 -92.04
C THR A 13 83.86 -123.09 -92.43
N LYS A 14 83.08 -123.82 -93.24
CA LYS A 14 81.66 -123.51 -93.49
C LYS A 14 80.81 -123.66 -92.24
N THR A 15 80.96 -124.73 -91.48
CA THR A 15 80.22 -124.89 -90.22
C THR A 15 80.59 -123.80 -89.21
N GLN A 16 81.86 -123.42 -89.12
CA GLN A 16 82.29 -122.29 -88.29
C GLN A 16 81.73 -120.95 -88.78
N LEU A 17 81.66 -120.74 -90.10
CA LEU A 17 81.06 -119.54 -90.68
C LEU A 17 79.55 -119.49 -90.40
N ASP A 18 78.85 -120.62 -90.50
CA ASP A 18 77.42 -120.72 -90.23
C ASP A 18 77.09 -120.60 -88.74
N GLU A 19 77.93 -121.15 -87.86
CA GLU A 19 77.89 -120.92 -86.41
C GLU A 19 78.13 -119.45 -86.06
N MET A 20 79.14 -118.82 -86.66
CA MET A 20 79.43 -117.39 -86.47
C MET A 20 78.29 -116.50 -87.01
N ARG A 21 77.69 -116.86 -88.15
CA ARG A 21 76.51 -116.18 -88.69
C ARG A 21 75.30 -116.35 -87.79
N SER A 22 75.06 -117.56 -87.28
CA SER A 22 73.97 -117.82 -86.34
C SER A 22 74.17 -117.04 -85.04
N ALA A 23 75.39 -117.02 -84.49
CA ALA A 23 75.74 -116.24 -83.30
C ALA A 23 75.64 -114.73 -83.53
N MET A 24 75.98 -114.25 -84.73
CA MET A 24 75.79 -112.85 -85.12
C MET A 24 74.30 -112.50 -85.19
N VAL A 25 73.48 -113.34 -85.82
CA VAL A 25 72.02 -113.13 -85.91
C VAL A 25 71.38 -113.15 -84.52
N THR A 26 71.76 -114.07 -83.63
CA THR A 26 71.23 -114.09 -82.25
C THR A 26 71.67 -112.87 -81.46
N ARG A 27 72.93 -112.47 -81.58
CA ARG A 27 73.44 -111.25 -80.92
C ARG A 27 72.76 -109.99 -81.44
N ASP A 28 72.52 -109.88 -82.74
CA ASP A 28 71.80 -108.77 -83.35
C ASP A 28 70.32 -108.77 -82.90
N GLN A 29 69.71 -109.95 -82.77
CA GLN A 29 68.36 -110.09 -82.25
C GLN A 29 68.25 -109.72 -80.76
N GLU A 30 69.22 -110.12 -79.94
CA GLU A 30 69.32 -109.70 -78.53
C GLU A 30 69.57 -108.19 -78.38
N ALA A 31 70.46 -107.62 -79.19
CA ALA A 31 70.70 -106.18 -79.21
C ALA A 31 69.45 -105.39 -79.62
N ASN A 32 68.72 -105.87 -80.63
CA ASN A 32 67.45 -105.27 -81.05
C ASN A 32 66.35 -105.38 -79.98
N GLN A 33 66.26 -106.51 -79.27
CA GLN A 33 65.34 -106.66 -78.13
C GLN A 33 65.69 -105.70 -76.98
N GLN A 34 66.98 -105.52 -76.69
CA GLN A 34 67.43 -104.55 -75.69
C GLN A 34 67.16 -103.10 -76.11
N LEU A 35 67.35 -102.78 -77.40
CA LEU A 35 67.02 -101.46 -77.94
C LEU A 35 65.52 -101.18 -77.84
N ASP A 36 64.66 -102.13 -78.25
CA ASP A 36 63.20 -102.01 -78.14
C ASP A 36 62.73 -101.88 -76.67
N ALA A 37 63.33 -102.65 -75.75
CA ALA A 37 63.06 -102.50 -74.32
C ALA A 37 63.45 -101.13 -73.79
N LYS A 38 64.64 -100.61 -74.17
CA LYS A 38 65.08 -99.27 -73.80
C LYS A 38 64.18 -98.19 -74.42
N GLU A 39 63.80 -98.32 -75.68
CA GLU A 39 62.91 -97.38 -76.36
C GLU A 39 61.54 -97.31 -75.68
N LYS A 40 60.97 -98.46 -75.29
CA LYS A 40 59.75 -98.53 -74.47
C LYS A 40 59.92 -97.81 -73.12
N THR A 41 61.04 -98.00 -72.43
CA THR A 41 61.29 -97.28 -71.16
C THR A 41 61.45 -95.78 -71.35
N VAL A 42 62.11 -95.34 -72.43
CA VAL A 42 62.25 -93.91 -72.77
C VAL A 42 60.89 -93.29 -73.02
N VAL A 43 60.03 -93.94 -73.81
CA VAL A 43 58.66 -93.46 -74.07
C VAL A 43 57.82 -93.41 -72.79
N GLN A 44 57.96 -94.40 -71.89
CA GLN A 44 57.26 -94.38 -70.60
C GLN A 44 57.73 -93.24 -69.70
N LEU A 45 59.05 -93.01 -69.60
CA LEU A 45 59.61 -91.91 -68.82
C LEU A 45 59.22 -90.55 -69.41
N GLN A 46 59.21 -90.40 -70.74
CA GLN A 46 58.74 -89.18 -71.40
C GLN A 46 57.29 -88.87 -71.05
N ARG A 47 56.38 -89.85 -71.12
CA ARG A 47 54.97 -89.68 -70.71
C ARG A 47 54.84 -89.30 -69.23
N HIS A 48 55.66 -89.88 -68.36
CA HIS A 48 55.64 -89.56 -66.94
C HIS A 48 56.13 -88.13 -66.68
N VAL A 49 57.19 -87.70 -67.37
CA VAL A 49 57.68 -86.32 -67.30
C VAL A 49 56.62 -85.34 -67.80
N GLU A 50 55.94 -85.63 -68.91
CA GLU A 50 54.84 -84.79 -69.42
C GLU A 50 53.67 -84.70 -68.43
N THR A 51 53.31 -85.81 -67.79
CA THR A 51 52.26 -85.85 -66.78
C THR A 51 52.64 -85.02 -65.55
N LEU A 52 53.85 -85.21 -65.02
CA LEU A 52 54.37 -84.45 -63.88
C LEU A 52 54.53 -82.95 -64.20
N GLN A 53 54.87 -82.60 -65.44
CA GLN A 53 54.91 -81.21 -65.88
C GLN A 53 53.51 -80.59 -65.87
N GLY A 54 52.49 -81.31 -66.36
CA GLY A 54 51.10 -80.87 -66.28
C GLY A 54 50.64 -80.66 -64.83
N GLU A 55 50.89 -81.62 -63.94
CA GLU A 55 50.57 -81.51 -62.51
C GLU A 55 51.30 -80.32 -61.85
N ARG A 56 52.57 -80.08 -62.21
CA ARG A 56 53.33 -78.91 -61.72
C ARG A 56 52.68 -77.61 -62.16
N ASP A 57 52.35 -77.50 -63.44
CA ASP A 57 51.76 -76.28 -64.01
C ASP A 57 50.36 -76.00 -63.42
N GLU A 58 49.56 -77.05 -63.15
CA GLU A 58 48.29 -76.94 -62.42
C GLU A 58 48.47 -76.45 -60.98
N LEU A 59 49.43 -77.02 -60.24
CA LEU A 59 49.74 -76.59 -58.88
C LEU A 59 50.28 -75.15 -58.84
N GLU A 60 51.07 -74.75 -59.84
CA GLU A 60 51.58 -73.39 -59.96
C GLU A 60 50.45 -72.39 -60.21
N MET A 61 49.48 -72.71 -61.08
CA MET A 61 48.27 -71.91 -61.24
C MET A 61 47.47 -71.79 -59.94
N HIS A 62 47.28 -72.88 -59.21
CA HIS A 62 46.58 -72.85 -57.92
C HIS A 62 47.32 -72.02 -56.87
N ALA A 63 48.66 -72.08 -56.83
CA ALA A 63 49.45 -71.24 -55.95
C ALA A 63 49.31 -69.75 -56.29
N MET A 64 49.32 -69.40 -57.59
CA MET A 64 49.09 -68.02 -58.05
C MET A 64 47.68 -67.52 -57.71
N ASP A 65 46.63 -68.35 -57.88
CA ASP A 65 45.25 -67.99 -57.51
C ASP A 65 45.09 -67.78 -56.00
N LEU A 66 45.68 -68.65 -55.19
CA LEU A 66 45.69 -68.50 -53.74
C LEU A 66 46.44 -67.23 -53.30
N ASP A 67 47.58 -66.93 -53.93
CA ASP A 67 48.34 -65.71 -53.63
C ASP A 67 47.54 -64.45 -54.00
N ALA A 68 46.93 -64.42 -55.19
CA ALA A 68 46.06 -63.33 -55.60
C ALA A 68 44.88 -63.13 -54.63
N ARG A 69 44.27 -64.23 -54.17
CA ARG A 69 43.18 -64.18 -53.19
C ARG A 69 43.64 -63.71 -51.81
N CYS A 70 44.83 -64.11 -51.36
CA CYS A 70 45.43 -63.61 -50.12
C CYS A 70 45.66 -62.10 -50.20
N HIS A 71 46.21 -61.60 -51.31
CA HIS A 71 46.39 -60.17 -51.53
C HIS A 71 45.06 -59.41 -51.54
N GLN A 72 44.04 -59.93 -52.22
CA GLN A 72 42.69 -59.33 -52.22
C GLN A 72 42.10 -59.24 -50.81
N ILE A 73 42.16 -60.32 -50.03
CA ILE A 73 41.67 -60.32 -48.64
C ILE A 73 42.46 -59.34 -47.78
N GLN A 74 43.77 -59.22 -48.00
CA GLN A 74 44.61 -58.27 -47.28
C GLN A 74 44.22 -56.82 -47.61
N GLU A 75 44.04 -56.47 -48.88
CA GLU A 75 43.58 -55.14 -49.30
C GLU A 75 42.20 -54.82 -48.72
N GLU A 76 41.26 -55.77 -48.76
CA GLU A 76 39.93 -55.62 -48.15
C GLU A 76 40.02 -55.43 -46.63
N TYR A 77 40.90 -56.17 -45.95
CA TYR A 77 41.09 -56.04 -44.51
C TYR A 77 41.68 -54.68 -44.14
N GLU A 78 42.69 -54.22 -44.88
CA GLU A 78 43.31 -52.90 -44.68
C GLU A 78 42.31 -51.76 -44.95
N ALA A 79 41.50 -51.87 -46.00
CA ALA A 79 40.42 -50.92 -46.30
C ALA A 79 39.38 -50.87 -45.18
N ASN A 80 38.90 -52.03 -44.72
CA ASN A 80 37.95 -52.11 -43.61
C ASN A 80 38.52 -51.55 -42.30
N LEU A 81 39.80 -51.79 -42.02
CA LEU A 81 40.49 -51.25 -40.84
C LEU A 81 40.56 -49.72 -40.91
N ALA A 82 40.88 -49.16 -42.08
CA ALA A 82 40.91 -47.72 -42.29
C ALA A 82 39.53 -47.08 -42.12
N GLU A 83 38.47 -47.71 -42.65
CA GLU A 83 37.09 -47.27 -42.47
C GLU A 83 36.64 -47.33 -41.01
N LEU A 84 36.94 -48.43 -40.30
CA LEU A 84 36.64 -48.57 -38.88
C LEU A 84 37.32 -47.49 -38.05
N THR A 85 38.60 -47.20 -38.35
CA THR A 85 39.36 -46.15 -37.66
C THR A 85 38.76 -44.77 -37.92
N ARG A 86 38.36 -44.50 -39.16
CA ARG A 86 37.67 -43.25 -39.52
C ARG A 86 36.33 -43.12 -38.80
N CYS A 87 35.53 -44.18 -38.75
CA CYS A 87 34.23 -44.19 -38.08
C CYS A 87 34.38 -43.95 -36.57
N LYS A 88 35.35 -44.61 -35.92
CA LYS A 88 35.66 -44.39 -34.50
C LYS A 88 36.03 -42.94 -34.20
N LYS A 89 36.93 -42.36 -35.01
CA LYS A 89 37.32 -40.96 -34.86
C LYS A 89 36.14 -40.00 -35.03
N GLN A 90 35.27 -40.26 -36.01
CA GLN A 90 34.06 -39.45 -36.20
C GLN A 90 33.13 -39.56 -34.99
N MET A 91 32.91 -40.78 -34.49
CA MET A 91 32.07 -41.00 -33.31
C MET A 91 32.62 -40.31 -32.06
N GLU A 92 33.93 -40.33 -31.85
CA GLU A 92 34.59 -39.61 -30.75
C GLU A 92 34.39 -38.08 -30.87
N MET A 93 34.57 -37.52 -32.08
CA MET A 93 34.33 -36.09 -32.33
C MET A 93 32.86 -35.70 -32.10
N ASP A 94 31.92 -36.52 -32.55
CA ASP A 94 30.49 -36.28 -32.37
C ASP A 94 30.10 -36.37 -30.89
N MET A 95 30.68 -37.31 -30.14
CA MET A 95 30.48 -37.44 -28.70
C MET A 95 31.02 -36.22 -27.94
N GLU A 96 32.21 -35.73 -28.28
CA GLU A 96 32.80 -34.54 -27.65
C GLU A 96 31.99 -33.27 -27.97
N SER A 97 31.56 -33.12 -29.23
CA SER A 97 30.65 -32.03 -29.64
C SER A 97 29.34 -32.07 -28.86
N SER A 98 28.71 -33.24 -28.77
CA SER A 98 27.46 -33.42 -28.01
C SER A 98 27.64 -33.17 -26.51
N ALA A 99 28.77 -33.57 -25.93
CA ALA A 99 29.08 -33.30 -24.54
C ALA A 99 29.27 -31.79 -24.27
N SER A 100 29.97 -31.08 -25.17
CA SER A 100 30.14 -29.63 -25.12
C SER A 100 28.80 -28.89 -25.24
N GLU A 101 27.96 -29.30 -26.18
CA GLU A 101 26.62 -28.72 -26.36
C GLU A 101 25.74 -28.95 -25.11
N ARG A 102 25.75 -30.17 -24.55
CA ARG A 102 25.05 -30.46 -23.28
C ARG A 102 25.54 -29.60 -22.12
N ALA A 103 26.85 -29.40 -22.00
CA ALA A 103 27.42 -28.51 -20.97
C ALA A 103 26.97 -27.06 -21.16
N SER A 104 26.92 -26.58 -22.40
CA SER A 104 26.41 -25.24 -22.73
C SER A 104 24.92 -25.10 -22.39
N LEU A 105 24.10 -26.11 -22.70
CA LEU A 105 22.68 -26.14 -22.36
C LEU A 105 22.44 -26.12 -20.85
N LEU A 106 23.21 -26.88 -20.08
CA LEU A 106 23.13 -26.88 -18.62
C LEU A 106 23.51 -25.51 -18.03
N ASN A 107 24.55 -24.88 -18.56
CA ASN A 107 24.93 -23.53 -18.14
C ASN A 107 23.82 -22.51 -18.45
N LEU A 108 23.26 -22.57 -19.67
CA LEU A 108 22.14 -21.70 -20.04
C LEU A 108 20.92 -21.93 -19.15
N GLN A 109 20.60 -23.19 -18.81
CA GLN A 109 19.52 -23.53 -17.90
C GLN A 109 19.78 -22.92 -16.50
N SER A 110 20.99 -23.06 -15.96
CA SER A 110 21.35 -22.46 -14.67
C SER A 110 21.17 -20.94 -14.66
N VAL A 111 21.62 -20.26 -15.73
CA VAL A 111 21.46 -18.81 -15.87
C VAL A 111 20.00 -18.41 -15.99
N LEU A 112 19.18 -19.20 -16.68
CA LEU A 112 17.74 -18.95 -16.79
C LEU A 112 17.02 -19.16 -15.45
N GLU A 113 17.39 -20.17 -14.68
CA GLU A 113 16.87 -20.40 -13.33
C GLU A 113 17.25 -19.25 -12.38
N GLU A 114 18.50 -18.78 -12.43
CA GLU A 114 18.94 -17.60 -11.67
C GLU A 114 18.20 -16.32 -12.11
N PHE A 115 17.96 -16.15 -13.40
CA PHE A 115 17.20 -15.01 -13.90
C PHE A 115 15.73 -15.06 -13.47
N GLN A 116 15.10 -16.25 -13.53
CA GLN A 116 13.73 -16.45 -13.08
C GLN A 116 13.59 -16.17 -11.58
N THR A 117 14.45 -16.76 -10.75
CA THR A 117 14.42 -16.53 -9.29
C THR A 117 14.66 -15.06 -8.93
N SER A 118 15.60 -14.39 -9.61
CA SER A 118 15.84 -12.95 -9.45
C SER A 118 14.63 -12.11 -9.84
N LYS A 119 13.99 -12.43 -10.97
CA LYS A 119 12.79 -11.71 -11.42
C LYS A 119 11.57 -11.95 -10.55
N ASP A 120 11.36 -13.17 -10.07
CA ASP A 120 10.29 -13.47 -9.13
C ASP A 120 10.48 -12.70 -7.82
N ALA A 121 11.71 -12.62 -7.31
CA ALA A 121 12.02 -11.81 -6.13
C ALA A 121 11.80 -10.31 -6.37
N GLU A 122 12.18 -9.77 -7.53
CA GLU A 122 11.94 -8.38 -7.91
C GLU A 122 10.44 -8.06 -8.01
N VAL A 123 9.68 -8.93 -8.67
CA VAL A 123 8.21 -8.81 -8.79
C VAL A 123 7.56 -8.88 -7.42
N GLN A 124 7.95 -9.82 -6.57
CA GLN A 124 7.41 -9.94 -5.22
C GLN A 124 7.71 -8.68 -4.39
N ALA A 125 8.95 -8.17 -4.43
CA ALA A 125 9.31 -6.94 -3.73
C ALA A 125 8.53 -5.72 -4.23
N ALA A 126 8.28 -5.63 -5.55
CA ALA A 126 7.47 -4.57 -6.14
C ALA A 126 5.99 -4.67 -5.71
N VAL A 127 5.43 -5.88 -5.70
CA VAL A 127 4.06 -6.13 -5.23
C VAL A 127 3.93 -5.74 -3.77
N GLU A 128 4.82 -6.22 -2.89
CA GLU A 128 4.80 -5.87 -1.47
C GLU A 128 4.95 -4.36 -1.25
N HIS A 129 5.77 -3.68 -2.06
CA HIS A 129 5.91 -2.24 -1.99
C HIS A 129 4.62 -1.51 -2.40
N ILE A 130 3.96 -1.93 -3.47
CA ILE A 130 2.67 -1.36 -3.90
C ILE A 130 1.59 -1.63 -2.86
N GLU A 131 1.54 -2.83 -2.29
CA GLU A 131 0.61 -3.18 -1.20
C GLU A 131 0.82 -2.29 0.03
N ARG A 132 2.07 -2.07 0.44
CA ARG A 132 2.40 -1.15 1.54
C ARG A 132 1.95 0.28 1.24
N GLN A 133 2.15 0.77 0.01
CA GLN A 133 1.66 2.10 -0.39
C GLN A 133 0.13 2.16 -0.40
N LEU A 134 -0.53 1.11 -0.88
CA LEU A 134 -1.98 1.02 -0.89
C LEU A 134 -2.55 1.04 0.53
N ASP A 135 -1.96 0.29 1.46
CA ASP A 135 -2.38 0.28 2.86
C ASP A 135 -2.16 1.62 3.54
N HIS A 136 -1.04 2.29 3.25
CA HIS A 136 -0.80 3.66 3.74
C HIS A 136 -1.84 4.66 3.18
N ALA A 137 -2.14 4.57 1.88
CA ALA A 137 -3.16 5.39 1.25
C ALA A 137 -4.56 5.13 1.83
N LYS A 138 -4.92 3.86 2.06
CA LYS A 138 -6.19 3.49 2.73
C LYS A 138 -6.27 4.06 4.14
N LYS A 139 -5.20 3.92 4.95
CA LYS A 139 -5.16 4.48 6.32
C LYS A 139 -5.34 5.99 6.31
N SER A 140 -4.55 6.70 5.51
CA SER A 140 -4.68 8.16 5.39
C SER A 140 -6.07 8.59 4.89
N TRP A 141 -6.65 7.86 3.93
CA TRP A 141 -8.02 8.09 3.47
C TRP A 141 -9.03 7.94 4.61
N THR A 142 -8.96 6.86 5.41
CA THR A 142 -9.85 6.68 6.57
C THR A 142 -9.67 7.78 7.63
N GLU A 143 -8.44 8.27 7.84
CA GLU A 143 -8.20 9.39 8.75
C GLU A 143 -8.83 10.69 8.22
N TYR A 144 -8.70 10.97 6.93
CA TYR A 144 -9.34 12.15 6.33
C TYR A 144 -10.86 12.06 6.35
N GLU A 145 -11.42 10.88 6.10
CA GLU A 145 -12.85 10.62 6.22
C GLU A 145 -13.34 10.89 7.64
N GLN A 146 -12.66 10.34 8.66
CA GLN A 146 -12.99 10.61 10.07
C GLN A 146 -12.89 12.10 10.41
N ARG A 147 -11.85 12.79 9.96
CA ARG A 147 -11.68 14.24 10.20
C ARG A 147 -12.80 15.04 9.52
N ALA A 148 -13.19 14.66 8.30
CA ALA A 148 -14.31 15.28 7.58
C ALA A 148 -15.62 15.09 8.35
N THR A 149 -15.93 13.87 8.79
CA THR A 149 -17.14 13.60 9.59
C THR A 149 -17.16 14.38 10.90
N ILE A 150 -16.02 14.49 11.59
CA ILE A 150 -15.92 15.31 12.81
C ILE A 150 -16.16 16.79 12.50
N ALA A 151 -15.55 17.31 11.44
CA ALA A 151 -15.73 18.71 11.02
C ALA A 151 -17.17 19.01 10.59
N GLU A 152 -17.83 18.09 9.90
CA GLU A 152 -19.25 18.21 9.54
C GLU A 152 -20.14 18.21 10.79
N SER A 153 -19.88 17.31 11.75
CA SER A 153 -20.63 17.28 13.02
C SER A 153 -20.42 18.54 13.87
N THR A 154 -19.21 19.10 13.90
CA THR A 154 -18.96 20.36 14.63
C THR A 154 -19.60 21.54 13.92
N LEU A 155 -19.57 21.58 12.58
CA LEU A 155 -20.26 22.59 11.78
C LEU A 155 -21.76 22.57 12.05
N GLU A 156 -22.38 21.38 12.07
CA GLU A 156 -23.80 21.23 12.38
C GLU A 156 -24.13 21.76 13.78
N LYS A 157 -23.31 21.44 14.79
CA LYS A 157 -23.46 21.99 16.15
C LYS A 157 -23.35 23.52 16.18
N PHE A 158 -22.36 24.10 15.49
CA PHE A 158 -22.21 25.55 15.40
C PHE A 158 -23.39 26.21 14.68
N GLN A 159 -23.94 25.59 13.64
CA GLN A 159 -25.16 26.08 12.98
C GLN A 159 -26.36 26.08 13.93
N GLN A 160 -26.54 25.02 14.72
CA GLN A 160 -27.59 24.96 15.75
C GLN A 160 -27.41 26.05 16.82
N ASP A 161 -26.19 26.24 17.31
CA ASP A 161 -25.92 27.26 18.34
C ASP A 161 -26.01 28.69 17.79
N MET A 162 -25.65 28.90 16.52
CA MET A 162 -25.89 30.16 15.81
C MET A 162 -27.40 30.45 15.70
N ALA A 163 -28.22 29.44 15.37
CA ALA A 163 -29.68 29.59 15.31
C ALA A 163 -30.28 29.95 16.69
N LYS A 164 -29.83 29.29 17.77
CA LYS A 164 -30.21 29.64 19.15
C LYS A 164 -29.77 31.06 19.52
N THR A 165 -28.55 31.45 19.15
CA THR A 165 -28.02 32.80 19.41
C THR A 165 -28.88 33.86 18.73
N GLN A 166 -29.28 33.65 17.47
CA GLN A 166 -30.21 34.54 16.77
C GLN A 166 -31.60 34.60 17.42
N GLN A 167 -32.06 33.50 18.02
CA GLN A 167 -33.30 33.50 18.79
C GLN A 167 -33.14 34.32 20.09
N TYR A 168 -32.08 34.09 20.86
CA TYR A 168 -31.81 34.85 22.07
C TYR A 168 -31.59 36.34 21.79
N GLU A 169 -30.94 36.70 20.69
CA GLU A 169 -30.79 38.11 20.29
C GLU A 169 -32.17 38.77 20.05
N ARG A 170 -33.10 38.06 19.41
CA ARG A 170 -34.48 38.53 19.23
C ARG A 170 -35.21 38.69 20.57
N GLU A 171 -35.13 37.69 21.45
CA GLU A 171 -35.73 37.75 22.79
C GLU A 171 -35.15 38.88 23.64
N VAL A 172 -33.83 39.13 23.57
CA VAL A 172 -33.17 40.23 24.27
C VAL A 172 -33.66 41.58 23.72
N LYS A 173 -33.79 41.73 22.40
CA LYS A 173 -34.33 42.95 21.77
C LYS A 173 -35.78 43.21 22.20
N GLU A 174 -36.63 42.18 22.20
CA GLU A 174 -38.02 42.28 22.66
C GLU A 174 -38.11 42.65 24.14
N LYS A 175 -37.33 41.98 25.01
CA LYS A 175 -37.27 42.30 26.44
C LYS A 175 -36.72 43.71 26.69
N THR A 176 -35.72 44.15 25.93
CA THR A 176 -35.18 45.51 26.04
C THR A 176 -36.23 46.54 25.65
N LEU A 177 -37.00 46.29 24.59
CA LEU A 177 -38.13 47.14 24.19
C LEU A 177 -39.20 47.19 25.28
N LEU A 178 -39.55 46.05 25.88
CA LEU A 178 -40.50 45.98 26.99
C LEU A 178 -40.00 46.75 28.22
N ILE A 179 -38.72 46.63 28.58
CA ILE A 179 -38.11 47.42 29.65
C ILE A 179 -38.22 48.91 29.34
N GLY A 180 -37.97 49.32 28.08
CA GLY A 180 -38.15 50.71 27.64
C GLY A 180 -39.59 51.21 27.85
N LYS A 181 -40.59 50.40 27.47
CA LYS A 181 -42.02 50.70 27.69
C LYS A 181 -42.35 50.83 29.18
N LEU A 182 -41.99 49.85 29.99
CA LEU A 182 -42.23 49.86 31.44
C LEU A 182 -41.52 51.02 32.14
N ARG A 183 -40.31 51.39 31.70
CA ARG A 183 -39.60 52.58 32.21
C ARG A 183 -40.35 53.86 31.88
N HIS A 184 -40.87 54.00 30.65
CA HIS A 184 -41.66 55.16 30.28
C HIS A 184 -42.96 55.24 31.07
N GLU A 185 -43.68 54.12 31.21
CA GLU A 185 -44.85 54.02 32.08
C GLU A 185 -44.54 54.39 33.54
N ALA A 186 -43.41 53.91 34.08
CA ALA A 186 -42.97 54.26 35.44
C ALA A 186 -42.65 55.75 35.58
N ILE A 187 -42.07 56.39 34.56
CA ILE A 187 -41.85 57.85 34.55
C ILE A 187 -43.19 58.58 34.54
N ILE A 188 -44.12 58.20 33.66
CA ILE A 188 -45.47 58.79 33.58
C ILE A 188 -46.22 58.64 34.92
N LEU A 189 -46.19 57.46 35.52
CA LEU A 189 -46.78 57.20 36.84
C LEU A 189 -46.16 58.07 37.92
N ASN A 190 -44.83 58.27 37.89
CA ASN A 190 -44.16 59.16 38.82
C ASN A 190 -44.55 60.63 38.60
N GLU A 191 -44.69 61.08 37.35
CA GLU A 191 -45.25 62.40 37.03
C GLU A 191 -46.68 62.56 37.54
N HIS A 192 -47.55 61.58 37.31
CA HIS A 192 -48.91 61.57 37.85
C HIS A 192 -48.93 61.61 39.38
N LEU A 193 -48.02 60.90 40.05
CA LEU A 193 -47.90 60.90 41.50
C LEU A 193 -47.40 62.25 42.03
N VAL A 194 -46.40 62.85 41.38
CA VAL A 194 -45.90 64.19 41.72
C VAL A 194 -46.99 65.24 41.52
N GLU A 195 -47.73 65.18 40.42
CA GLU A 195 -48.86 66.07 40.13
C GLU A 195 -50.00 65.88 41.16
N ALA A 196 -50.33 64.64 41.52
CA ALA A 196 -51.31 64.36 42.57
C ALA A 196 -50.86 64.89 43.94
N MET A 197 -49.59 64.71 44.31
CA MET A 197 -49.03 65.29 45.54
C MET A 197 -49.03 66.82 45.51
N ARG A 198 -48.76 67.43 44.35
CA ARG A 198 -48.80 68.88 44.16
C ARG A 198 -50.21 69.42 44.36
N ARG A 199 -51.22 68.81 43.71
CA ARG A 199 -52.64 69.16 43.89
C ARG A 199 -53.07 69.03 45.34
N LEU A 200 -52.69 67.96 46.02
CA LEU A 200 -53.01 67.76 47.43
C LEU A 200 -52.36 68.82 48.33
N LYS A 201 -51.15 69.28 47.99
CA LYS A 201 -50.48 70.39 48.68
C LYS A 201 -51.16 71.75 48.43
N GLU A 202 -51.67 71.97 47.22
CA GLU A 202 -52.46 73.17 46.88
C GLU A 202 -53.81 73.16 47.63
N GLU A 203 -54.54 72.03 47.61
CA GLU A 203 -55.81 71.86 48.34
C GLU A 203 -55.67 71.94 49.87
N THR A 204 -54.52 71.57 50.44
CA THR A 204 -54.25 71.73 51.89
C THR A 204 -53.79 73.13 52.28
N SER A 205 -53.28 73.93 51.32
CA SER A 205 -52.84 75.31 51.59
C SER A 205 -53.99 76.32 51.62
N GLU A 206 -55.12 76.01 50.96
CA GLU A 206 -56.37 76.74 51.20
C GLU A 206 -56.99 76.22 52.50
N SER A 207 -56.79 76.98 53.59
CA SER A 207 -57.47 76.79 54.86
C SER A 207 -58.99 76.91 54.63
N ASN A 208 -59.64 75.80 54.29
CA ASN A 208 -61.08 75.69 54.12
C ASN A 208 -61.77 75.81 55.50
N VAL A 209 -61.81 77.03 56.04
CA VAL A 209 -62.63 77.34 57.21
C VAL A 209 -64.08 77.37 56.74
N ASP A 210 -64.90 76.44 57.24
CA ASP A 210 -66.31 76.31 56.87
C ASP A 210 -67.05 77.63 57.09
N ARG A 211 -67.55 78.21 55.99
CA ARG A 211 -68.29 79.48 55.98
C ARG A 211 -69.52 79.42 56.89
N GLN A 212 -70.16 78.26 56.99
CA GLN A 212 -71.32 78.04 57.85
C GLN A 212 -70.94 78.12 59.34
N LEU A 213 -69.81 77.50 59.71
CA LEU A 213 -69.26 77.53 61.06
C LEU A 213 -68.89 78.95 61.50
N VAL A 214 -68.17 79.70 60.65
CA VAL A 214 -67.79 81.09 60.94
C VAL A 214 -69.03 81.97 61.07
N THR A 215 -70.01 81.80 60.18
CA THR A 215 -71.27 82.57 60.24
C THR A 215 -72.02 82.31 61.55
N ASN A 216 -72.12 81.04 61.97
CA ASN A 216 -72.78 80.68 63.22
C ASN A 216 -72.06 81.25 64.45
N LEU A 217 -70.72 81.22 64.46
CA LEU A 217 -69.93 81.79 65.55
C LEU A 217 -70.10 83.32 65.64
N VAL A 218 -70.09 84.02 64.50
CA VAL A 218 -70.30 85.48 64.44
C VAL A 218 -71.71 85.86 64.88
N VAL A 219 -72.74 85.13 64.42
CA VAL A 219 -74.13 85.36 64.85
C VAL A 219 -74.30 85.09 66.35
N GLY A 220 -73.70 84.00 66.86
CA GLY A 220 -73.69 83.69 68.30
C GLY A 220 -73.03 84.78 69.14
N PHE A 221 -71.97 85.41 68.64
CA PHE A 221 -71.29 86.51 69.30
C PHE A 221 -72.14 87.79 69.40
N PHE A 222 -72.92 88.13 68.37
CA PHE A 222 -73.77 89.32 68.36
C PHE A 222 -75.05 89.15 69.21
N ASN A 223 -75.60 87.93 69.27
CA ASN A 223 -76.80 87.65 70.07
C ASN A 223 -76.51 87.48 71.57
N ALA A 224 -75.25 87.30 71.97
CA ALA A 224 -74.88 87.21 73.38
C ALA A 224 -75.00 88.59 74.10
N PRO A 225 -75.69 88.68 75.26
CA PRO A 225 -75.86 89.94 75.99
C PRO A 225 -74.52 90.60 76.37
N ARG A 226 -74.47 91.94 76.31
CA ARG A 226 -73.25 92.72 76.62
C ARG A 226 -72.90 92.58 78.11
N GLY A 227 -71.89 91.77 78.41
CA GLY A 227 -71.37 91.53 79.77
C GLY A 227 -71.29 90.05 80.18
N ASP A 228 -71.79 89.12 79.37
CA ASP A 228 -71.77 87.68 79.68
C ASP A 228 -70.43 87.02 79.32
N ARG A 229 -69.96 86.11 80.18
CA ARG A 229 -68.73 85.31 80.02
C ARG A 229 -68.78 84.46 78.74
N LYS A 230 -69.96 83.98 78.35
CA LYS A 230 -70.16 83.19 77.12
C LYS A 230 -69.74 83.92 75.85
N ARG A 231 -69.86 85.25 75.82
CA ARG A 231 -69.47 86.06 74.66
C ARG A 231 -67.95 86.06 74.46
N PHE A 232 -67.20 86.06 75.57
CA PHE A 232 -65.74 85.98 75.57
C PHE A 232 -65.26 84.59 75.13
N ASP A 233 -65.95 83.52 75.56
CA ASP A 233 -65.65 82.16 75.14
C ASP A 233 -65.90 81.95 73.64
N ILE A 234 -67.02 82.45 73.10
CA ILE A 234 -67.32 82.41 71.65
C ILE A 234 -66.26 83.18 70.86
N LEU A 235 -65.86 84.37 71.32
CA LEU A 235 -64.83 85.16 70.65
C LEU A 235 -63.46 84.47 70.70
N SER A 236 -63.14 83.77 71.80
CA SER A 236 -61.91 82.97 71.92
C SER A 236 -61.89 81.80 70.95
N ILE A 237 -63.04 81.14 70.76
CA ILE A 237 -63.22 80.08 69.77
C ILE A 237 -63.06 80.63 68.35
N ILE A 238 -63.67 81.78 68.03
CA ILE A 238 -63.49 82.45 66.73
C ILE A 238 -62.00 82.74 66.48
N ALA A 239 -61.30 83.30 67.46
CA ALA A 239 -59.88 83.63 67.35
C ALA A 239 -58.99 82.40 67.11
N ASN A 240 -59.33 81.24 67.69
CA ASN A 240 -58.58 80.01 67.47
C ASN A 240 -58.92 79.36 66.12
N VAL A 241 -60.21 79.35 65.73
CA VAL A 241 -60.65 78.77 64.44
C VAL A 241 -60.11 79.57 63.25
N LEU A 242 -60.10 80.90 63.34
CA LEU A 242 -59.57 81.79 62.30
C LEU A 242 -58.06 82.03 62.43
N GLN A 243 -57.38 81.36 63.36
CA GLN A 243 -55.95 81.53 63.65
C GLN A 243 -55.53 83.01 63.75
N MET A 244 -56.34 83.81 64.45
CA MET A 244 -56.10 85.25 64.59
C MET A 244 -54.74 85.50 65.25
N THR A 245 -53.98 86.46 64.75
CA THR A 245 -52.69 86.83 65.33
C THR A 245 -52.88 87.51 66.70
N GLU A 246 -51.84 87.53 67.53
CA GLU A 246 -51.86 88.16 68.87
C GLU A 246 -52.38 89.61 68.81
N GLU A 247 -51.97 90.36 67.78
CA GLU A 247 -52.41 91.74 67.51
C GLU A 247 -53.91 91.84 67.19
N GLN A 248 -54.45 90.89 66.44
CA GLN A 248 -55.88 90.85 66.11
C GLN A 248 -56.71 90.45 67.33
N LYS A 249 -56.21 89.56 68.19
CA LYS A 249 -56.84 89.19 69.47
C LYS A 249 -56.90 90.37 70.44
N GLU A 250 -55.91 91.26 70.38
CA GLU A 250 -55.90 92.53 71.13
C GLU A 250 -56.99 93.50 70.63
N GLN A 251 -57.09 93.72 69.31
CA GLN A 251 -58.09 94.63 68.73
C GLN A 251 -59.54 94.22 69.00
N VAL A 252 -59.83 92.92 69.04
CA VAL A 252 -61.18 92.42 69.38
C VAL A 252 -61.47 92.39 70.89
N GLY A 253 -60.51 92.85 71.72
CA GLY A 253 -60.68 93.03 73.16
C GLY A 253 -60.58 91.73 73.97
N LEU A 254 -59.97 90.68 73.41
CA LEU A 254 -59.76 89.39 74.08
C LEU A 254 -58.64 89.45 75.11
N ILE A 255 -57.65 90.33 74.91
CA ILE A 255 -56.49 90.50 75.78
C ILE A 255 -56.51 91.95 76.30
N ARG A 256 -56.37 92.15 77.62
CA ARG A 256 -56.18 93.49 78.21
C ARG A 256 -54.68 93.75 78.43
N MET A 257 -54.21 94.90 77.96
CA MET A 257 -52.85 95.40 78.14
C MET A 257 -52.38 95.32 79.62
N LYS A 258 -51.28 94.59 79.87
CA LYS A 258 -50.44 94.71 81.08
C LYS A 258 -48.96 94.71 80.69
N ALA A 259 -48.24 95.63 81.32
CA ALA A 259 -46.82 95.89 81.23
C ALA A 259 -45.95 94.82 81.92
N ASN A 260 -44.69 94.74 81.46
CA ASN A 260 -43.46 94.26 82.11
C ASN A 260 -43.39 92.84 82.68
N GLY A 261 -42.36 92.09 82.24
CA GLY A 261 -41.93 90.86 82.91
C GLY A 261 -40.92 90.06 82.10
N GLN A 262 -39.64 90.41 82.26
CA GLN A 262 -38.43 89.86 81.63
C GLN A 262 -38.09 88.42 82.12
N PRO A 263 -36.95 87.79 81.73
CA PRO A 263 -36.91 86.66 80.79
C PRO A 263 -36.38 85.34 81.41
N GLY A 264 -36.70 84.20 80.78
CA GLY A 264 -36.20 82.88 81.14
C GLY A 264 -35.37 82.26 80.02
N TRP A 265 -34.07 82.12 80.28
CA TRP A 265 -32.98 81.74 79.39
C TRP A 265 -32.76 80.21 79.34
N GLN A 266 -31.86 79.78 78.43
CA GLN A 266 -31.20 78.46 78.24
C GLN A 266 -31.93 77.49 77.29
N GLY A 267 -31.31 76.94 76.25
CA GLY A 267 -29.93 76.95 75.77
C GLY A 267 -29.75 75.79 74.76
N PRO A 268 -28.86 75.90 73.75
CA PRO A 268 -28.84 75.03 72.56
C PRO A 268 -27.69 74.00 72.59
N LYS A 269 -27.71 73.01 71.67
CA LYS A 269 -26.58 72.21 71.09
C LYS A 269 -27.16 70.91 70.45
N HIS A 270 -26.63 70.27 69.41
CA HIS A 270 -25.33 70.37 68.75
C HIS A 270 -25.44 69.82 67.32
N GLU A 271 -24.64 70.41 66.44
CA GLU A 271 -24.41 70.09 65.03
C GLU A 271 -23.35 68.98 64.86
N SER A 272 -23.60 68.07 63.89
CA SER A 272 -22.66 67.52 62.87
C SER A 272 -21.50 66.58 63.31
N PRO A 273 -20.70 65.96 62.39
CA PRO A 273 -20.92 65.50 61.00
C PRO A 273 -20.29 64.11 60.63
N LYS A 274 -20.70 63.61 59.45
CA LYS A 274 -19.99 62.85 58.37
C LYS A 274 -18.72 62.04 58.70
N GLU A 275 -18.68 60.80 58.20
CA GLU A 275 -17.44 60.17 57.72
C GLU A 275 -17.67 59.44 56.39
N VAL A 276 -16.76 59.70 55.46
CA VAL A 276 -16.66 59.21 54.08
C VAL A 276 -15.78 57.97 54.06
N ARG A 277 -16.15 56.91 53.33
CA ARG A 277 -15.17 55.95 52.78
C ARG A 277 -15.53 55.53 51.36
N LYS A 278 -14.74 56.04 50.40
CA LYS A 278 -14.36 55.35 49.16
C LYS A 278 -13.42 54.19 49.50
N VAL A 279 -13.53 53.07 48.80
CA VAL A 279 -12.52 52.16 48.21
C VAL A 279 -13.38 51.07 47.53
N GLY A 280 -13.25 50.63 46.29
CA GLY A 280 -12.10 50.52 45.39
C GLY A 280 -12.11 49.08 44.85
N ASP A 281 -12.07 48.97 43.52
CA ASP A 281 -11.78 47.83 42.63
C ASP A 281 -11.58 46.42 43.22
N ARG A 282 -12.33 45.47 42.65
CA ARG A 282 -11.80 44.23 42.04
C ARG A 282 -12.92 43.37 41.42
N ASP A 283 -12.87 43.23 40.10
CA ASP A 283 -12.74 41.97 39.33
C ASP A 283 -13.26 42.14 37.89
#